data_AF-A0A1T4YLU0-F1
#
_entry.id   AF-A0A1T4YLU0-F1
#
_cell.length_a   1.000
_cell.length_b   1.000
_cell.length_c   1.000
_cell.angle_alpha   90.00
_cell.angle_beta   90.00
_cell.angle_gamma   90.00
#
_symmetry.space_group_name_H-M   'P 1'
#
loop_
_entity.id
_entity.type
_entity.pdbx_description
1 polymer ?
#
loop_
_entity_poly.entity_id
_entity_poly.type
_entity_poly.pdbx_seq_one_letter_code
_entity_poly.pdbx_strand_id
1 'polypeptide(L)'
;MSLYYGAVVFAHVVSAVIAVGPLFLLLPLIRRLRTAKAEAEDIYLAFIRVIIRLVMHAGHVLVVTGALLILFGPWPWHSSWVILTLVIMLLSAVFLATGFSSVLKRFHESGMDRHMILNKLRRTAWIYIGLLMIMLWLMVQKPSIW
;
A
#
# COMPACT_ATOMS: atom_id res chain seq x y z
N MET A 1 -27.10 -0.51 -14.22
CA MET A 1 -25.78 -1.05 -13.82
C MET A 1 -25.92 -2.56 -13.68
N SER A 2 -25.13 -3.36 -14.40
CA SER A 2 -25.19 -4.82 -14.25
C SER A 2 -24.70 -5.23 -12.86
N LEU A 3 -25.28 -6.28 -12.28
CA LEU A 3 -24.88 -6.82 -10.97
C LEU A 3 -23.36 -7.08 -10.93
N TYR A 4 -22.81 -7.56 -12.04
CA TYR A 4 -21.38 -7.82 -12.22
C TYR A 4 -20.51 -6.57 -12.06
N TYR A 5 -20.86 -5.47 -12.75
CA TYR A 5 -20.10 -4.23 -12.62
C TYR A 5 -20.13 -3.70 -11.17
N GLY A 6 -21.30 -3.75 -10.53
CA GLY A 6 -21.45 -3.39 -9.12
C GLY A 6 -20.58 -4.23 -8.18
N ALA A 7 -20.50 -5.55 -8.43
CA ALA A 7 -19.65 -6.45 -7.65
C ALA A 7 -18.15 -6.12 -7.82
N VAL A 8 -17.70 -5.80 -9.04
CA VAL A 8 -16.31 -5.39 -9.29
C VAL A 8 -16.00 -4.06 -8.61
N VAL A 9 -16.91 -3.08 -8.66
CA VAL A 9 -16.75 -1.81 -7.93
C VAL A 9 -16.63 -2.07 -6.43
N PHE A 10 -17.50 -2.90 -5.85
CA PHE A 10 -17.45 -3.23 -4.44
C PHE A 10 -16.13 -3.91 -4.07
N ALA A 11 -15.69 -4.92 -4.84
CA ALA A 11 -14.42 -5.59 -4.64
C ALA A 11 -13.23 -4.61 -4.73
N HIS A 12 -13.27 -3.68 -5.68
CA HIS A 12 -12.26 -2.64 -5.84
C HIS A 12 -12.18 -1.74 -4.60
N VAL A 13 -13.31 -1.22 -4.12
CA VAL A 13 -13.36 -0.37 -2.92
C VAL A 13 -12.89 -1.11 -1.68
N VAL A 14 -13.35 -2.35 -1.47
CA VAL A 14 -12.91 -3.18 -0.34
C VAL A 14 -11.41 -3.44 -0.40
N SER A 15 -10.87 -3.78 -1.58
CA SER A 15 -9.44 -3.99 -1.76
C SER A 15 -8.62 -2.72 -1.49
N ALA A 16 -9.14 -1.52 -1.82
CA ALA A 16 -8.52 -0.25 -1.49
C ALA A 16 -8.45 -0.04 0.04
N VAL A 17 -9.55 -0.32 0.75
CA VAL A 17 -9.61 -0.22 2.22
C VAL A 17 -8.59 -1.16 2.87
N ILE A 18 -8.48 -2.40 2.39
CA ILE A 18 -7.54 -3.40 2.93
C ILE A 18 -6.09 -3.09 2.54
N ALA A 19 -5.84 -2.49 1.37
CA ALA A 19 -4.51 -2.06 0.96
C ALA A 19 -4.02 -0.83 1.74
N VAL A 20 -4.92 0.09 2.11
CA VAL A 20 -4.55 1.37 2.74
C VAL A 20 -4.63 1.31 4.26
N GLY A 21 -5.72 0.80 4.81
CA GLY A 21 -6.03 0.86 6.25
C GLY A 21 -4.94 0.28 7.16
N PRO A 22 -4.47 -0.97 6.93
CA PRO A 22 -3.45 -1.60 7.75
C PRO A 22 -2.10 -0.86 7.77
N LEU A 23 -1.78 -0.04 6.77
CA LEU A 23 -0.52 0.73 6.76
C LEU A 23 -0.43 1.71 7.93
N PHE A 24 -1.55 2.28 8.36
CA PHE A 24 -1.59 3.17 9.52
C PHE A 24 -1.21 2.43 10.82
N LEU A 25 -1.48 1.13 10.90
CA LEU A 25 -1.09 0.30 12.04
C LEU A 25 0.42 0.04 12.09
N LEU A 26 1.14 0.18 10.97
CA LEU A 26 2.61 0.10 10.98
C LEU A 26 3.22 1.21 11.85
N LEU A 27 2.64 2.41 11.86
CA LEU A 27 3.18 3.55 12.62
C LEU A 27 3.27 3.28 14.14
N PRO A 28 2.18 2.88 14.85
CA PRO A 28 2.27 2.52 16.25
C PRO A 28 3.11 1.26 16.48
N LEU A 29 3.07 0.27 15.58
CA LEU A 29 3.90 -0.94 15.72
C LEU A 29 5.39 -0.63 15.65
N ILE A 30 5.83 0.20 14.71
CA ILE A 30 7.24 0.64 14.59
C ILE A 30 7.67 1.43 15.83
N ARG A 31 6.78 2.26 16.40
CA ARG A 31 7.05 2.98 17.65
C ARG A 31 7.22 2.02 18.83
N ARG A 32 6.35 1.01 18.96
CA ARG A 32 6.44 -0.02 20.00
C ARG A 32 7.68 -0.90 19.85
N LEU A 33 8.02 -1.26 18.62
CA LEU A 33 9.22 -2.03 18.29
C LEU A 33 10.50 -1.32 18.75
N ARG A 34 10.58 0.01 18.63
CA ARG A 34 11.73 0.80 19.12
C ARG A 34 11.99 0.63 20.62
N THR A 35 10.94 0.49 21.42
CA THR A 35 11.02 0.38 22.88
C THR A 35 10.85 -1.06 23.38
N ALA A 36 10.68 -2.03 22.48
CA ALA A 36 10.41 -3.41 22.83
C ALA A 36 11.69 -4.08 23.38
N LYS A 37 11.51 -4.88 24.43
CA LYS A 37 12.51 -5.86 24.89
C LYS A 37 12.68 -6.94 23.81
N ALA A 38 13.84 -7.58 23.77
CA ALA A 38 14.18 -8.59 22.75
C ALA A 38 13.11 -9.69 22.60
N GLU A 39 12.49 -10.13 23.70
CA GLU A 39 11.44 -11.16 23.70
C GLU A 39 10.15 -10.75 22.96
N ALA A 40 9.82 -9.45 22.91
CA ALA A 40 8.62 -8.94 22.25
C ALA A 40 8.90 -8.46 20.81
N GLU A 41 10.17 -8.37 20.42
CA GLU A 41 10.61 -7.85 19.13
C GLU A 41 10.12 -8.71 17.96
N ASP A 42 10.32 -10.01 18.06
CA ASP A 42 9.89 -10.97 17.04
C ASP A 42 8.39 -10.96 16.81
N ILE A 43 7.61 -10.74 17.88
CA ILE A 43 6.15 -10.62 17.82
C ILE A 43 5.77 -9.39 17.00
N TYR A 44 6.34 -8.21 17.29
CA TYR A 44 6.05 -6.99 16.54
C TYR A 44 6.50 -7.10 15.07
N LEU A 45 7.65 -7.71 14.81
CA LEU A 45 8.13 -7.98 13.45
C LEU A 45 7.21 -8.95 12.70
N ALA A 46 6.66 -9.96 13.37
CA ALA A 46 5.67 -10.86 12.78
C ALA A 46 4.39 -10.11 12.39
N PHE A 47 3.87 -9.23 13.25
CA PHE A 47 2.71 -8.39 12.91
C PHE A 47 2.99 -7.48 11.72
N ILE A 48 4.15 -6.81 11.69
CA ILE A 48 4.56 -5.97 10.56
C ILE A 48 4.61 -6.78 9.27
N ARG A 49 5.17 -8.00 9.27
CA ARG A 49 5.20 -8.91 8.11
C ARG A 49 3.80 -9.27 7.63
N VAL A 50 2.89 -9.59 8.54
CA VAL A 50 1.49 -9.94 8.21
C VAL A 50 0.79 -8.75 7.57
N ILE A 51 0.93 -7.56 8.14
CA ILE A 51 0.35 -6.32 7.59
C ILE A 51 0.89 -6.04 6.19
N ILE A 52 2.20 -6.09 5.98
CA ILE A 52 2.80 -5.84 4.66
C ILE A 52 2.30 -6.86 3.63
N ARG A 53 2.24 -8.15 3.99
CA ARG A 53 1.69 -9.18 3.11
C ARG A 53 0.22 -8.93 2.77
N LEU A 54 -0.61 -8.60 3.76
CA LEU A 54 -2.02 -8.30 3.55
C LEU A 54 -2.19 -7.13 2.57
N VAL A 55 -1.44 -6.04 2.80
CA VAL A 55 -1.45 -4.87 1.92
C VAL A 55 -1.00 -5.22 0.51
N MET A 56 0.05 -6.03 0.34
CA MET A 56 0.50 -6.47 -0.99
C MET A 56 -0.57 -7.28 -1.72
N HIS A 57 -1.23 -8.25 -1.07
CA HIS A 57 -2.26 -9.06 -1.73
C HIS A 57 -3.49 -8.21 -2.08
N ALA A 58 -3.94 -7.37 -1.15
CA ALA A 58 -5.04 -6.44 -1.42
C ALA A 58 -4.69 -5.44 -2.54
N GLY A 59 -3.43 -5.00 -2.61
CA GLY A 59 -2.93 -4.17 -3.69
C GLY A 59 -3.04 -4.84 -5.07
N HIS A 60 -2.74 -6.14 -5.18
CA HIS A 60 -2.94 -6.87 -6.45
C HIS A 60 -4.41 -6.94 -6.82
N VAL A 61 -5.30 -7.24 -5.86
CA VAL A 61 -6.75 -7.26 -6.10
C VAL A 61 -7.24 -5.88 -6.54
N LEU A 62 -6.74 -4.80 -5.91
CA LEU A 62 -7.05 -3.43 -6.27
C LEU A 62 -6.66 -3.09 -7.71
N VAL A 63 -5.44 -3.46 -8.11
CA VAL A 63 -4.94 -3.27 -9.48
C VAL A 63 -5.79 -4.02 -10.49
N VAL A 64 -6.04 -5.32 -10.25
CA VAL A 64 -6.79 -6.18 -11.18
C VAL A 64 -8.22 -5.70 -11.33
N THR A 65 -8.90 -5.41 -10.21
CA THR A 65 -10.27 -4.87 -10.25
C THR A 65 -10.32 -3.49 -10.86
N GLY A 66 -9.32 -2.64 -10.63
CA GLY A 66 -9.23 -1.32 -11.26
C GLY A 66 -9.09 -1.43 -12.78
N ALA A 67 -8.25 -2.33 -13.27
CA ALA A 67 -8.13 -2.60 -14.71
C ALA A 67 -9.45 -3.10 -15.32
N LEU A 68 -10.16 -4.00 -14.62
CA LEU A 68 -11.50 -4.45 -15.04
C LEU A 68 -12.50 -3.29 -15.12
N LEU A 69 -12.47 -2.35 -14.16
CA LEU A 69 -13.34 -1.18 -14.18
C LEU A 69 -13.03 -0.22 -15.32
N ILE A 70 -11.78 -0.12 -15.77
CA ILE A 70 -11.43 0.71 -16.94
C ILE A 70 -11.83 -0.02 -18.24
N LEU A 71 -11.69 -1.35 -18.30
CA LEU A 71 -12.07 -2.17 -19.47
C LEU A 71 -13.59 -2.19 -19.72
N PHE A 72 -14.37 -2.34 -18.64
CA PHE A 72 -15.83 -2.51 -18.73
C PHE A 72 -16.61 -1.29 -18.25
N GLY A 73 -15.92 -0.25 -17.79
CA GLY A 73 -16.55 0.98 -17.33
C GLY A 73 -16.77 2.00 -18.44
N PRO A 74 -17.49 3.07 -18.13
CA PRO A 74 -17.82 4.13 -19.09
C PRO A 74 -16.68 5.13 -19.31
N TRP A 75 -15.56 4.98 -18.61
CA TRP A 75 -14.48 5.98 -18.59
C TRP A 75 -13.44 5.70 -19.69
N PRO A 76 -13.08 6.70 -20.50
CA PRO A 76 -12.02 6.54 -21.49
C PRO A 76 -10.64 6.28 -20.85
N TRP A 77 -9.84 5.43 -21.49
CA TRP A 77 -8.48 5.08 -21.04
C TRP A 77 -7.51 6.26 -21.05
N HIS A 78 -7.78 7.27 -21.89
CA HIS A 78 -6.96 8.46 -22.04
C HIS A 78 -7.29 9.57 -21.02
N SER A 79 -8.31 9.38 -20.17
CA SER A 79 -8.66 10.35 -19.14
C SER A 79 -7.50 10.60 -18.19
N SER A 80 -7.28 11.87 -17.84
CA SER A 80 -6.06 12.29 -17.12
C SER A 80 -5.86 11.56 -15.79
N TRP A 81 -6.93 11.44 -15.01
CA TRP A 81 -6.91 10.75 -13.72
C TRP A 81 -6.64 9.25 -13.86
N VAL A 82 -7.06 8.60 -14.96
CA VAL A 82 -6.81 7.16 -15.20
C VAL A 82 -5.31 6.95 -15.41
N ILE A 83 -4.71 7.67 -16.34
CA ILE A 83 -3.28 7.57 -16.65
C ILE A 83 -2.43 7.87 -15.42
N LEU A 84 -2.74 8.98 -14.72
CA LEU A 84 -1.98 9.38 -13.54
C LEU A 84 -2.08 8.35 -12.41
N THR A 85 -3.26 7.73 -12.24
CA THR A 85 -3.43 6.65 -11.26
C THR A 85 -2.64 5.41 -11.65
N LEU A 86 -2.64 5.00 -12.93
CA LEU A 86 -1.86 3.84 -13.38
C LEU A 86 -0.35 4.05 -13.16
N VAL A 87 0.16 5.25 -13.45
CA VAL A 87 1.57 5.60 -13.21
C VAL A 87 1.90 5.53 -11.71
N ILE A 88 1.10 6.18 -10.86
CA ILE A 88 1.30 6.16 -9.40
C ILE A 88 1.22 4.74 -8.87
N MET A 89 0.26 3.96 -9.33
CA MET A 89 0.07 2.56 -8.93
C MET A 89 1.29 1.71 -9.28
N LEU A 90 1.83 1.84 -10.49
CA LEU A 90 3.01 1.09 -10.93
C LEU A 90 4.25 1.46 -10.11
N LEU A 91 4.48 2.75 -9.86
CA LEU A 91 5.53 3.24 -8.97
C LEU A 91 5.35 2.70 -7.54
N SER A 92 4.11 2.69 -7.05
CA SER A 92 3.77 2.22 -5.71
C SER A 92 4.06 0.73 -5.52
N ALA A 93 3.75 -0.10 -6.53
CA ALA A 93 3.93 -1.55 -6.48
C ALA A 93 5.41 -1.92 -6.38
N VAL A 94 6.27 -1.30 -7.20
CA VAL A 94 7.72 -1.50 -7.18
C VAL A 94 8.31 -1.04 -5.84
N PHE A 95 7.87 0.12 -5.35
CA PHE A 95 8.37 0.68 -4.08
C PHE A 95 7.94 -0.16 -2.87
N LEU A 96 6.71 -0.70 -2.84
CA LEU A 96 6.20 -1.54 -1.76
C LEU A 96 6.98 -2.85 -1.65
N ALA A 97 7.13 -3.57 -2.77
CA ALA A 97 7.79 -4.87 -2.82
C ALA A 97 9.25 -4.78 -2.39
N THR A 98 9.96 -3.73 -2.80
CA THR A 98 11.39 -3.55 -2.54
C THR A 98 11.65 -2.87 -1.19
N GLY A 99 10.89 -1.83 -0.85
CA GLY A 99 11.15 -0.96 0.30
C GLY A 99 10.95 -1.67 1.64
N PHE A 100 9.87 -2.43 1.80
CA PHE A 100 9.57 -3.10 3.07
C PHE A 100 10.32 -4.43 3.23
N SER A 101 10.42 -5.22 2.16
CA SER A 101 11.14 -6.50 2.19
C SER A 101 12.63 -6.31 2.48
N SER A 102 13.26 -5.33 1.82
CA SER A 102 14.68 -4.99 2.05
C SER A 102 14.95 -4.52 3.48
N VAL A 103 14.04 -3.72 4.05
CA VAL A 103 14.19 -3.19 5.42
C VAL A 103 14.02 -4.28 6.47
N LEU A 104 13.08 -5.22 6.28
CA LEU A 104 12.89 -6.33 7.21
C LEU A 104 14.02 -7.36 7.16
N LYS A 105 14.57 -7.64 5.97
CA LYS A 105 15.70 -8.58 5.81
C LYS A 105 16.95 -8.08 6.56
N ARG A 106 17.23 -6.78 6.42
CA ARG A 106 18.36 -6.10 7.08
C ARG A 106 18.24 -6.02 8.61
N PHE A 107 17.05 -6.25 9.16
CA PHE A 107 16.81 -6.17 10.61
C PHE A 107 17.51 -7.28 11.40
N HIS A 108 17.78 -8.44 10.77
CA HIS A 108 18.48 -9.57 11.39
C HIS A 108 19.99 -9.60 11.04
N GLU A 109 20.49 -8.63 10.27
CA GLU A 109 21.93 -8.56 9.94
C GLU A 109 22.70 -7.96 11.12
N SER A 110 23.64 -8.74 11.66
CA SER A 110 24.49 -8.37 12.79
C SER A 110 25.31 -7.10 12.48
N GLY A 111 25.23 -6.08 13.34
CA GLY A 111 26.09 -4.88 13.28
C GLY A 111 25.46 -3.62 12.67
N MET A 112 24.18 -3.64 12.31
CA MET A 112 23.48 -2.47 11.78
C MET A 112 22.71 -1.70 12.86
N ASP A 113 22.76 -0.37 12.84
CA ASP A 113 22.04 0.48 13.81
C ASP A 113 20.52 0.31 13.68
N ARG A 114 19.93 -0.35 14.68
CA ARG A 114 18.48 -0.59 14.82
C ARG A 114 17.67 0.69 14.66
N HIS A 115 18.14 1.81 15.20
CA HIS A 115 17.43 3.08 15.09
C HIS A 115 17.36 3.58 13.64
N MET A 116 18.43 3.37 12.87
CA MET A 116 18.49 3.71 11.45
C MET A 116 17.49 2.88 10.64
N ILE A 117 17.41 1.56 10.87
CA ILE A 117 16.47 0.67 10.16
C ILE A 117 15.02 1.05 10.47
N LEU A 118 14.69 1.28 11.74
CA LEU A 118 13.34 1.68 12.16
C LEU A 118 12.93 3.05 11.61
N ASN A 119 13.87 4.00 11.54
CA ASN A 119 13.62 5.30 10.92
C ASN A 119 13.33 5.16 9.43
N LYS A 120 14.08 4.29 8.73
CA LYS A 120 13.84 3.98 7.30
C LYS A 120 12.47 3.33 7.12
N LEU A 121 12.11 2.34 7.93
CA LEU A 121 10.80 1.68 7.90
C LEU A 121 9.65 2.68 8.08
N ARG A 122 9.76 3.57 9.07
CA ARG A 122 8.77 4.62 9.34
C ARG A 122 8.64 5.58 8.17
N ARG A 123 9.75 6.02 7.57
CA ARG A 123 9.76 6.92 6.41
C ARG A 123 9.10 6.25 5.21
N THR A 124 9.45 4.99 4.93
CA THR A 124 8.82 4.20 3.85
C THR A 124 7.32 4.07 4.06
N ALA A 125 6.86 3.78 5.29
CA ALA A 125 5.44 3.72 5.62
C ALA A 125 4.71 5.04 5.34
N TRP A 126 5.28 6.18 5.75
CA TRP A 126 4.70 7.50 5.47
C TRP A 126 4.64 7.85 3.98
N ILE A 127 5.72 7.58 3.24
CA ILE A 127 5.75 7.79 1.79
C ILE A 127 4.64 6.98 1.12
N TYR A 128 4.49 5.71 1.53
CA TYR A 128 3.51 4.82 0.92
C TYR A 128 2.06 5.22 1.28
N ILE A 129 1.80 5.61 2.53
CA ILE A 129 0.51 6.19 2.92
C ILE A 129 0.20 7.43 2.07
N GLY A 130 1.13 8.38 1.95
CA GLY A 130 0.93 9.58 1.15
C GLY A 130 0.64 9.28 -0.32
N LEU A 131 1.39 8.33 -0.89
CA LEU A 131 1.21 7.88 -2.27
C LEU A 131 -0.18 7.28 -2.51
N LEU A 132 -0.65 6.40 -1.62
CA LEU A 132 -1.98 5.82 -1.72
C LEU A 132 -3.10 6.84 -1.45
N MET A 133 -2.86 7.84 -0.59
CA MET A 133 -3.82 8.93 -0.38
C MET A 133 -3.98 9.80 -1.63
N ILE A 134 -2.88 10.10 -2.34
CA ILE A 134 -2.94 10.78 -3.65
C ILE A 134 -3.69 9.91 -4.66
N MET A 135 -3.41 8.61 -4.70
CA MET A 135 -4.12 7.68 -5.58
C MET A 135 -5.63 7.64 -5.33
N LEU A 136 -6.04 7.58 -4.05
CA LEU A 136 -7.44 7.66 -3.65
C LEU A 136 -8.06 9.00 -4.06
N TRP A 137 -7.34 10.11 -3.86
CA TRP A 137 -7.81 11.43 -4.26
C TRP A 137 -8.09 11.51 -5.77
N LEU A 138 -7.19 10.97 -6.62
CA LEU A 138 -7.40 10.90 -8.07
C LEU A 138 -8.63 10.09 -8.45
N MET A 139 -8.84 8.95 -7.80
CA MET A 139 -9.99 8.07 -8.04
C MET A 139 -11.32 8.70 -7.62
N VAL A 140 -11.31 9.53 -6.59
CA VAL A 140 -12.51 10.22 -6.08
C VAL A 140 -12.81 11.48 -6.87
N GLN A 141 -11.83 12.39 -7.03
CA GLN A 141 -12.02 13.68 -7.67
C GLN A 141 -12.04 13.60 -9.20
N LYS A 142 -11.39 12.59 -9.78
CA LYS A 142 -11.28 12.37 -11.24
C LYS A 142 -10.93 13.66 -12.01
N PRO A 143 -9.84 14.36 -11.65
CA PRO A 143 -9.49 15.62 -12.31
C PRO A 143 -9.28 15.43 -13.82
N SER A 144 -9.85 16.34 -14.60
CA SER A 144 -9.61 16.44 -16.05
C SER A 144 -8.61 17.56 -16.28
N ILE A 145 -7.36 17.19 -16.57
CA ILE A 145 -6.27 18.15 -16.78
C ILE A 145 -6.06 18.40 -18.28
N TRP A 146 -6.43 17.42 -19.11
CA TRP A 146 -6.44 17.47 -20.56
C TRP A 146 -7.66 16.71 -21.10
#